data_AF-K1GKW6-F1
#
_entry.id   AF-K1GKW6-F1
#
_cell.length_a   1.000
_cell.length_b   1.000
_cell.length_c   1.000
_cell.angle_alpha   90.00
_cell.angle_beta   90.00
_cell.angle_gamma   90.00
#
_symmetry.space_group_name_H-M   'P 1'
#
loop_
_entity.id
_entity.type
_entity.pdbx_description
1 polymer ?
#
loop_
_entity_poly.entity_id
_entity_poly.type
_entity_poly.pdbx_seq_one_letter_code
_entity_poly.pdbx_strand_id
1 'polypeptide(L)'
;VSPATPTTSPISVTKDGISAGDKKVTNVAPGTISKTSTDAINGSQLYNLASNTIQLGGDKATTTDKQTLDKTGGIKFDIVGANGITTEAKDGKVTVSVDASTIGANTKLKYKSNSDAATAQEVKLSDGLDFKNGNFTTATVGANGEVKYDTVTQGLTVTDGKAGLPNPATPGGTTPNGLVTAQDVADALNNVGWKATADATGTGVKTGTPSAQLVKNGSTVSYVAGDNLTVAQDVTAGDHKYTYSLNKELKDLTSAEFKT
;
A
#
# COMPACT_ATOMS: atom_id res chain seq x y z
N VAL A 1 72.37 55.92 -17.12
CA VAL A 1 72.46 56.89 -18.23
C VAL A 1 71.41 57.97 -18.03
N SER A 2 71.76 59.25 -18.17
CA SER A 2 70.79 60.34 -18.00
C SER A 2 69.92 60.46 -19.26
N PRO A 3 68.59 60.52 -19.16
CA PRO A 3 67.71 60.56 -20.32
C PRO A 3 67.89 61.88 -21.09
N ALA A 4 67.86 61.81 -22.42
CA ALA A 4 67.93 62.98 -23.30
C ALA A 4 66.68 63.89 -23.22
N THR A 5 65.62 63.44 -22.53
CA THR A 5 64.35 64.14 -22.39
C THR A 5 63.91 64.17 -20.91
N PRO A 6 63.59 65.33 -20.32
CA PRO A 6 63.41 65.51 -18.87
C PRO A 6 62.18 64.85 -18.25
N THR A 7 61.31 64.21 -19.03
CA THR A 7 60.08 63.54 -18.55
C THR A 7 60.14 62.01 -18.56
N THR A 8 61.28 61.40 -18.93
CA THR A 8 61.44 59.93 -18.94
C THR A 8 62.28 59.44 -17.78
N SER A 9 61.88 58.32 -17.17
CA SER A 9 62.64 57.66 -16.10
C SER A 9 64.04 57.23 -16.58
N PRO A 10 65.12 57.49 -15.80
CA PRO A 10 66.48 57.13 -16.19
C PRO A 10 66.71 55.61 -16.17
N ILE A 11 67.56 55.11 -17.07
CA ILE A 11 68.08 53.73 -17.00
C ILE A 11 69.23 53.71 -15.99
N SER A 12 69.19 52.77 -15.04
CA SER A 12 70.18 52.66 -13.96
C SER A 12 70.58 51.21 -13.68
N VAL A 13 71.82 51.04 -13.21
CA VAL A 13 72.36 49.78 -12.66
C VAL A 13 73.03 50.14 -11.35
N THR A 14 72.58 49.54 -10.26
CA THR A 14 73.07 49.83 -8.89
C THR A 14 73.22 48.52 -8.12
N LYS A 15 73.78 48.58 -6.90
CA LYS A 15 73.80 47.42 -5.99
C LYS A 15 72.42 46.84 -5.68
N ASP A 16 71.36 47.62 -5.90
CA ASP A 16 69.97 47.26 -5.59
C ASP A 16 69.22 46.70 -6.80
N GLY A 17 69.83 46.70 -8.00
CA GLY A 17 69.26 46.11 -9.21
C GLY A 17 69.39 46.97 -10.47
N ILE A 18 68.58 46.62 -11.47
CA ILE A 18 68.57 47.23 -12.81
C ILE A 18 67.20 47.88 -13.05
N SER A 19 67.18 49.13 -13.51
CA SER A 19 65.98 49.81 -14.02
C SER A 19 66.11 50.08 -15.52
N ALA A 20 65.09 49.69 -16.28
CA ALA A 20 64.98 49.98 -17.71
C ALA A 20 64.31 51.35 -18.01
N GLY A 21 64.03 52.17 -16.99
CA GLY A 21 63.40 53.48 -17.18
C GLY A 21 62.01 53.40 -17.84
N ASP A 22 61.16 52.50 -17.34
CA ASP A 22 59.82 52.20 -17.88
C ASP A 22 59.79 51.73 -19.34
N LYS A 23 60.94 51.29 -19.88
CA LYS A 23 61.02 50.69 -21.22
C LYS A 23 60.89 49.17 -21.15
N LYS A 24 60.32 48.61 -22.22
CA LYS A 24 60.30 47.16 -22.45
C LYS A 24 61.73 46.66 -22.68
N VAL A 25 62.06 45.51 -22.08
CA VAL A 25 63.28 44.76 -22.41
C VAL A 25 62.94 43.74 -23.48
N THR A 26 63.52 43.88 -24.67
CA THR A 26 63.23 43.03 -25.84
C THR A 26 64.36 42.03 -26.09
N ASN A 27 64.09 40.98 -26.87
CA ASN A 27 65.05 39.94 -27.25
C ASN A 27 65.63 39.12 -26.07
N VAL A 28 64.82 38.95 -25.02
CA VAL A 28 65.16 38.07 -23.89
C VAL A 28 64.92 36.63 -24.33
N ALA A 29 65.99 35.83 -24.42
CA ALA A 29 65.88 34.38 -24.64
C ALA A 29 65.11 33.72 -23.48
N PRO A 30 64.46 32.57 -23.68
CA PRO A 30 63.81 31.85 -22.59
C PRO A 30 64.82 31.55 -21.46
N GLY A 31 64.53 32.03 -20.25
CA GLY A 31 65.35 31.75 -19.07
C GLY A 31 65.09 30.35 -18.51
N THR A 32 66.00 29.83 -17.71
CA THR A 32 65.78 28.54 -17.03
C THR A 32 64.65 28.65 -16.01
N ILE A 33 63.67 27.73 -16.03
CA ILE A 33 62.60 27.67 -15.02
C ILE A 33 62.95 26.60 -13.99
N SER A 34 63.48 27.01 -12.83
CA SER A 34 63.81 26.13 -11.71
C SER A 34 63.76 26.90 -10.38
N LYS A 35 63.72 26.20 -9.25
CA LYS A 35 63.67 26.82 -7.91
C LYS A 35 64.87 27.72 -7.59
N THR A 36 66.00 27.52 -8.26
CA THR A 36 67.26 28.23 -8.01
C THR A 36 67.67 29.14 -9.17
N SER A 37 66.81 29.29 -10.19
CA SER A 37 67.13 30.10 -11.36
C SER A 37 67.23 31.59 -11.00
N THR A 38 68.23 32.25 -11.58
CA THR A 38 68.40 33.70 -11.54
C THR A 38 68.20 34.33 -12.92
N ASP A 39 67.76 33.55 -13.90
CA ASP A 39 67.56 34.00 -15.27
C ASP A 39 66.30 34.87 -15.38
N ALA A 40 66.33 35.86 -16.28
CA ALA A 40 65.11 36.54 -16.71
C ALA A 40 64.27 35.60 -17.58
N ILE A 41 62.97 35.49 -17.27
CA ILE A 41 62.00 34.80 -18.15
C ILE A 41 61.39 35.78 -19.14
N ASN A 42 60.97 35.29 -20.31
CA ASN A 42 60.32 36.11 -21.31
C ASN A 42 58.80 35.85 -21.38
N GLY A 43 58.09 36.64 -22.18
CA GLY A 43 56.64 36.57 -22.29
C GLY A 43 56.10 35.23 -22.82
N SER A 44 56.84 34.49 -23.65
CA SER A 44 56.36 33.20 -24.17
C SER A 44 56.29 32.13 -23.08
N GLN A 45 57.18 32.19 -22.09
CA GLN A 45 57.18 31.28 -20.95
C GLN A 45 55.96 31.50 -20.05
N LEU A 46 55.60 32.76 -19.77
CA LEU A 46 54.38 33.10 -19.04
C LEU A 46 53.12 32.77 -19.84
N TYR A 47 53.12 33.07 -21.14
CA TYR A 47 52.01 32.76 -22.04
C TYR A 47 51.72 31.26 -22.08
N ASN A 48 52.73 30.41 -22.19
CA ASN A 48 52.55 28.95 -22.18
C ASN A 48 51.82 28.48 -20.91
N LEU A 49 52.21 29.02 -19.74
CA LEU A 49 51.54 28.70 -18.47
C LEU A 49 50.09 29.21 -18.45
N ALA A 50 49.86 30.47 -18.86
CA ALA A 50 48.54 31.10 -18.88
C ALA A 50 47.57 30.43 -19.88
N SER A 51 48.09 29.97 -21.01
CA SER A 51 47.34 29.30 -22.08
C SER A 51 47.02 27.84 -21.80
N ASN A 52 47.51 27.28 -20.68
CA ASN A 52 47.10 25.94 -20.27
C ASN A 52 45.58 25.91 -20.06
N THR A 53 45.02 24.73 -20.30
CA THR A 53 43.59 24.52 -20.14
C THR A 53 43.31 23.42 -19.14
N ILE A 54 42.17 23.53 -18.48
CA ILE A 54 41.58 22.49 -17.65
C ILE A 54 40.22 22.08 -18.24
N GLN A 55 39.88 20.81 -18.12
CA GLN A 55 38.61 20.24 -18.53
C GLN A 55 38.19 19.22 -17.48
N LEU A 56 36.90 19.20 -17.13
CA LEU A 56 36.34 18.19 -16.22
C LEU A 56 35.57 17.16 -17.04
N GLY A 57 35.75 15.89 -16.70
CA GLY A 57 34.98 14.77 -17.25
C GLY A 57 33.86 14.34 -16.32
N GLY A 58 32.86 13.64 -16.87
CA GLY A 58 31.76 13.05 -16.13
C GLY A 58 31.36 11.69 -16.69
N ASP A 59 30.20 11.21 -16.25
CA ASP A 59 29.64 9.94 -16.71
C ASP A 59 29.45 9.92 -18.23
N LYS A 60 29.42 8.71 -18.80
CA LYS A 60 29.24 8.47 -20.24
C LYS A 60 30.28 9.21 -21.10
N ALA A 61 31.48 9.41 -20.55
CA ALA A 61 32.58 10.14 -21.20
C ALA A 61 32.22 11.57 -21.61
N THR A 62 31.28 12.20 -20.91
CA THR A 62 30.96 13.62 -21.11
C THR A 62 32.08 14.50 -20.57
N THR A 63 32.25 15.69 -21.15
CA THR A 63 33.25 16.65 -20.70
C THR A 63 32.68 18.07 -20.74
N THR A 64 33.18 18.95 -19.86
CA THR A 64 32.92 20.39 -19.97
C THR A 64 33.69 20.99 -21.13
N ASP A 65 33.39 22.23 -21.50
CA ASP A 65 34.32 23.00 -22.34
C ASP A 65 35.66 23.22 -21.61
N LYS A 66 36.74 23.32 -22.39
CA LYS A 66 38.07 23.68 -21.87
C LYS A 66 38.04 25.10 -21.33
N GLN A 67 38.59 25.31 -20.13
CA GLN A 67 38.78 26.64 -19.53
C GLN A 67 40.27 26.98 -19.53
N THR A 68 40.64 28.17 -20.01
CA THR A 68 42.01 28.68 -19.91
C THR A 68 42.29 29.15 -18.48
N LEU A 69 43.54 29.04 -18.02
CA LEU A 69 43.88 29.45 -16.66
C LEU A 69 43.80 30.97 -16.44
N ASP A 70 43.90 31.76 -17.50
CA ASP A 70 43.83 33.23 -17.51
C ASP A 70 42.42 33.80 -17.75
N LYS A 71 41.37 32.97 -17.62
CA LYS A 71 39.97 33.35 -17.86
C LYS A 71 39.61 34.64 -17.11
N THR A 72 39.24 35.68 -17.86
CA THR A 72 38.73 36.93 -17.29
C THR A 72 37.48 36.67 -16.45
N GLY A 73 37.46 37.18 -15.21
CA GLY A 73 36.41 36.90 -14.23
C GLY A 73 36.65 35.63 -13.38
N GLY A 74 37.76 34.93 -13.61
CA GLY A 74 38.12 33.71 -12.90
C GLY A 74 37.51 32.45 -13.52
N ILE A 75 37.97 31.30 -13.03
CA ILE A 75 37.47 29.99 -13.43
C ILE A 75 36.33 29.61 -12.49
N LYS A 76 35.18 29.24 -13.06
CA LYS A 76 34.00 28.77 -12.31
C LYS A 76 33.53 27.44 -12.88
N PHE A 77 33.29 26.47 -12.00
CA PHE A 77 32.66 25.19 -12.32
C PHE A 77 31.44 24.99 -11.44
N ASP A 78 30.29 24.86 -12.08
CA ASP A 78 29.07 24.45 -11.40
C ASP A 78 29.01 22.93 -11.35
N ILE A 79 28.86 22.39 -10.15
CA ILE A 79 28.47 20.99 -9.96
C ILE A 79 26.96 21.03 -9.83
N VAL A 80 26.25 20.54 -10.85
CA VAL A 80 24.78 20.59 -10.90
C VAL A 80 24.23 19.23 -10.52
N GLY A 81 23.37 19.20 -9.49
CA GLY A 81 22.61 18.02 -9.14
C GLY A 81 21.46 17.75 -10.13
N ALA A 82 21.16 16.48 -10.35
CA ALA A 82 20.03 16.03 -11.19
C ALA A 82 19.39 14.78 -10.60
N ASN A 83 18.13 14.51 -10.94
CA ASN A 83 17.41 13.27 -10.61
C ASN A 83 17.46 12.85 -9.12
N GLY A 84 17.23 13.78 -8.20
CA GLY A 84 17.29 13.47 -6.76
C GLY A 84 18.59 13.83 -6.07
N ILE A 85 19.50 14.53 -6.75
CA ILE A 85 20.73 15.06 -6.18
C ILE A 85 20.68 16.58 -6.14
N THR A 86 21.13 17.17 -5.04
CA THR A 86 21.35 18.60 -4.88
C THR A 86 22.80 18.88 -4.54
N THR A 87 23.23 20.10 -4.84
CA THR A 87 24.60 20.57 -4.60
C THR A 87 24.58 21.94 -3.95
N GLU A 88 25.46 22.15 -2.98
CA GLU A 88 25.63 23.45 -2.31
C GLU A 88 27.12 23.77 -2.22
N ALA A 89 27.53 24.92 -2.78
CA ALA A 89 28.89 25.43 -2.70
C ALA A 89 28.98 26.50 -1.60
N LYS A 90 29.68 26.20 -0.51
CA LYS A 90 29.83 27.09 0.64
C LYS A 90 31.09 26.77 1.43
N ASP A 91 31.74 27.79 2.00
CA ASP A 91 32.90 27.64 2.89
C ASP A 91 34.05 26.80 2.29
N GLY A 92 34.31 26.99 0.99
CA GLY A 92 35.37 26.26 0.26
C GLY A 92 35.07 24.80 -0.04
N LYS A 93 33.83 24.35 0.17
CA LYS A 93 33.37 22.98 -0.10
C LYS A 93 32.21 22.99 -1.10
N VAL A 94 32.06 21.88 -1.82
CA VAL A 94 30.81 21.56 -2.52
C VAL A 94 30.23 20.32 -1.86
N THR A 95 29.09 20.47 -1.20
CA THR A 95 28.34 19.35 -0.64
C THR A 95 27.45 18.78 -1.74
N VAL A 96 27.49 17.46 -1.91
CA VAL A 96 26.57 16.72 -2.77
C VAL A 96 25.66 15.92 -1.87
N SER A 97 24.35 16.05 -2.05
CA SER A 97 23.37 15.41 -1.18
C SER A 97 22.24 14.80 -1.96
N VAL A 98 21.58 13.82 -1.35
CA VAL A 98 20.33 13.28 -1.84
C VAL A 98 19.20 14.22 -1.44
N ASP A 99 18.42 14.64 -2.42
CA ASP A 99 17.16 15.31 -2.22
C ASP A 99 16.03 14.27 -2.16
N ALA A 100 15.69 13.90 -0.93
CA ALA A 100 14.66 12.91 -0.66
C ALA A 100 13.28 13.32 -1.22
N SER A 101 13.01 14.63 -1.34
CA SER A 101 11.73 15.13 -1.85
C SER A 101 11.57 14.83 -3.35
N THR A 102 12.65 14.90 -4.11
CA THR A 102 12.63 14.61 -5.55
C THR A 102 12.85 13.14 -5.86
N ILE A 103 13.59 12.38 -5.04
CA ILE A 103 13.67 10.91 -5.19
C ILE A 103 12.29 10.26 -5.06
N GLY A 104 11.50 10.65 -4.05
CA GLY A 104 10.15 10.11 -3.85
C GLY A 104 9.17 10.45 -5.00
N ALA A 105 9.35 11.61 -5.63
CA ALA A 105 8.54 12.04 -6.77
C ALA A 105 8.95 11.35 -8.08
N ASN A 106 10.24 11.10 -8.27
CA ASN A 106 10.78 10.55 -9.52
C ASN A 106 10.84 9.02 -9.54
N THR A 107 10.74 8.37 -8.38
CA THR A 107 10.77 6.91 -8.27
C THR A 107 9.36 6.34 -8.24
N LYS A 108 9.09 5.36 -9.10
CA LYS A 108 7.80 4.68 -9.19
C LYS A 108 7.90 3.22 -8.74
N LEU A 109 6.89 2.76 -8.02
CA LEU A 109 6.64 1.35 -7.74
C LEU A 109 5.72 0.79 -8.83
N LYS A 110 6.15 -0.32 -9.46
CA LYS A 110 5.33 -1.09 -10.40
C LYS A 110 4.68 -2.27 -9.67
N TYR A 111 3.38 -2.46 -9.86
CA TYR A 111 2.63 -3.56 -9.26
C TYR A 111 1.58 -4.10 -10.24
N LYS A 112 1.10 -5.32 -10.00
CA LYS A 112 0.07 -5.98 -10.81
C LYS A 112 -0.73 -6.95 -9.96
N SER A 113 -1.98 -7.18 -10.32
CA SER A 113 -2.81 -8.20 -9.68
C SER A 113 -2.51 -9.58 -10.26
N ASN A 114 -2.48 -10.62 -9.42
CA ASN A 114 -2.47 -12.03 -9.83
C ASN A 114 -1.42 -12.40 -10.90
N SER A 115 -0.26 -11.76 -10.88
CA SER A 115 0.78 -11.92 -11.91
C SER A 115 0.37 -11.55 -13.35
N ASP A 116 -0.78 -10.92 -13.55
CA ASP A 116 -1.32 -10.54 -14.86
C ASP A 116 -0.72 -9.20 -15.34
N ALA A 117 0.02 -9.26 -16.45
CA ALA A 117 0.65 -8.09 -17.06
C ALA A 117 -0.35 -7.05 -17.56
N ALA A 118 -1.59 -7.43 -17.89
CA ALA A 118 -2.63 -6.50 -18.33
C ALA A 118 -3.10 -5.57 -17.19
N THR A 119 -2.83 -5.93 -15.94
CA THR A 119 -3.18 -5.14 -14.75
C THR A 119 -2.00 -4.37 -14.17
N ALA A 120 -0.94 -4.17 -14.96
CA ALA A 120 0.26 -3.46 -14.52
C ALA A 120 -0.04 -1.97 -14.27
N GLN A 121 0.15 -1.55 -13.03
CA GLN A 121 -0.02 -0.19 -12.58
C GLN A 121 1.30 0.38 -12.05
N GLU A 122 1.36 1.71 -11.95
CA GLU A 122 2.46 2.45 -11.35
C GLU A 122 1.93 3.43 -10.30
N VAL A 123 2.69 3.62 -9.23
CA VAL A 123 2.47 4.70 -8.26
C VAL A 123 3.80 5.31 -7.88
N LYS A 124 3.85 6.63 -7.61
CA LYS A 124 5.08 7.26 -7.12
C LYS A 124 5.28 6.89 -5.65
N LEU A 125 6.53 6.80 -5.21
CA LEU A 125 6.84 6.57 -3.79
C LEU A 125 6.23 7.67 -2.90
N SER A 126 6.22 8.91 -3.39
CA SER A 126 5.63 10.08 -2.72
C SER A 126 4.10 10.04 -2.62
N ASP A 127 3.41 9.40 -3.57
CA ASP A 127 1.95 9.27 -3.53
C ASP A 127 1.50 8.18 -2.54
N GLY A 128 2.36 7.17 -2.31
CA GLY A 128 2.07 6.04 -1.43
C GLY A 128 1.09 5.03 -2.04
N LEU A 129 0.78 3.96 -1.30
CA LEU A 129 -0.23 2.97 -1.66
C LEU A 129 -1.51 3.21 -0.86
N ASP A 130 -2.66 3.20 -1.55
CA ASP A 130 -3.98 3.39 -0.96
C ASP A 130 -4.74 2.05 -0.96
N PHE A 131 -4.74 1.38 0.19
CA PHE A 131 -5.44 0.11 0.37
C PHE A 131 -6.92 0.36 0.64
N LYS A 132 -7.77 -0.04 -0.30
CA LYS A 132 -9.22 0.15 -0.22
C LYS A 132 -9.93 -1.06 0.38
N ASN A 133 -11.08 -0.81 0.99
CA ASN A 133 -12.04 -1.84 1.37
C ASN A 133 -12.54 -2.58 0.13
N GLY A 134 -12.67 -3.90 0.24
CA GLY A 134 -13.40 -4.72 -0.72
C GLY A 134 -14.89 -4.79 -0.35
N ASN A 135 -15.66 -5.61 -1.07
CA ASN A 135 -17.08 -5.77 -0.78
C ASN A 135 -17.34 -6.40 0.60
N PHE A 136 -16.46 -7.30 1.03
CA PHE A 136 -16.56 -8.02 2.31
C PHE A 136 -15.29 -7.93 3.15
N THR A 137 -14.41 -6.98 2.83
CA THR A 137 -13.15 -6.81 3.55
C THR A 137 -12.90 -5.35 3.88
N THR A 138 -12.37 -5.10 5.08
CA THR A 138 -11.92 -3.77 5.50
C THR A 138 -10.40 -3.76 5.52
N ALA A 139 -9.79 -2.78 4.85
CA ALA A 139 -8.35 -2.55 4.88
C ALA A 139 -8.01 -1.66 6.08
N THR A 140 -6.97 -2.03 6.82
CA THR A 140 -6.41 -1.20 7.90
C THR A 140 -4.90 -1.17 7.79
N VAL A 141 -4.31 -0.01 8.10
CA VAL A 141 -2.85 0.23 8.02
C VAL A 141 -2.30 0.56 9.39
N GLY A 142 -1.16 -0.06 9.73
CA GLY A 142 -0.44 0.12 10.97
C GLY A 142 0.94 0.75 10.76
N ALA A 143 1.71 0.87 11.85
CA ALA A 143 3.10 1.33 11.78
C ALA A 143 3.97 0.38 10.94
N ASN A 144 5.11 0.88 10.46
CA ASN A 144 6.11 0.08 9.73
C ASN A 144 5.60 -0.64 8.48
N GLY A 145 4.51 -0.14 7.87
CA GLY A 145 3.94 -0.72 6.65
C GLY A 145 3.10 -1.98 6.88
N GLU A 146 2.63 -2.24 8.12
CA GLU A 146 1.65 -3.29 8.36
C GLU A 146 0.33 -2.99 7.65
N VAL A 147 -0.19 -3.96 6.91
CA VAL A 147 -1.48 -3.88 6.22
C VAL A 147 -2.28 -5.11 6.58
N LYS A 148 -3.48 -4.91 7.13
CA LYS A 148 -4.40 -5.97 7.51
C LYS A 148 -5.69 -5.86 6.71
N TYR A 149 -6.20 -7.01 6.29
CA TYR A 149 -7.52 -7.15 5.70
C TYR A 149 -8.38 -8.04 6.60
N ASP A 150 -9.38 -7.44 7.21
CA ASP A 150 -10.38 -8.17 8.00
C ASP A 150 -11.62 -8.42 7.16
N THR A 151 -12.21 -9.60 7.29
CA THR A 151 -13.52 -9.89 6.70
C THR A 151 -14.63 -9.22 7.49
N VAL A 152 -15.59 -8.63 6.79
CA VAL A 152 -16.82 -8.09 7.39
C VAL A 152 -17.83 -9.22 7.47
N THR A 153 -18.15 -9.65 8.71
CA THR A 153 -19.13 -10.68 8.98
C THR A 153 -20.45 -10.09 9.48
N GLN A 154 -21.52 -10.85 9.32
CA GLN A 154 -22.83 -10.56 9.86
C GLN A 154 -23.40 -11.83 10.50
N GLY A 155 -24.22 -11.66 11.52
CA GLY A 155 -24.94 -12.77 12.15
C GLY A 155 -26.14 -13.23 11.32
N LEU A 156 -26.64 -14.42 11.67
CA LEU A 156 -27.97 -14.88 11.31
C LEU A 156 -28.92 -14.69 12.50
N THR A 157 -30.17 -14.35 12.22
CA THR A 157 -31.23 -14.30 13.24
C THR A 157 -32.19 -15.45 13.04
N VAL A 158 -32.66 -16.07 14.12
CA VAL A 158 -33.75 -17.06 14.05
C VAL A 158 -34.96 -16.53 14.79
N THR A 159 -36.04 -16.28 14.05
CA THR A 159 -37.32 -15.80 14.59
C THR A 159 -38.40 -16.81 14.20
N ASP A 160 -39.18 -17.26 15.19
CA ASP A 160 -40.26 -18.24 14.98
C ASP A 160 -39.82 -19.51 14.24
N GLY A 161 -38.60 -19.99 14.51
CA GLY A 161 -38.05 -21.19 13.88
C GLY A 161 -37.53 -20.99 12.46
N LYS A 162 -37.52 -19.76 11.94
CA LYS A 162 -37.01 -19.43 10.61
C LYS A 162 -35.73 -18.59 10.71
N ALA A 163 -34.69 -19.03 10.01
CA ALA A 163 -33.48 -18.24 9.84
C ALA A 163 -33.77 -17.04 8.92
N GLY A 164 -33.14 -15.92 9.23
CA GLY A 164 -33.24 -14.67 8.51
C GLY A 164 -32.01 -13.81 8.76
N LEU A 165 -31.98 -12.66 8.11
CA LEU A 165 -30.92 -11.68 8.30
C LEU A 165 -31.37 -10.61 9.32
N PRO A 166 -30.46 -10.10 10.16
CA PRO A 166 -30.77 -9.10 11.19
C PRO A 166 -31.35 -7.78 10.64
N ASN A 167 -31.20 -7.52 9.34
CA ASN A 167 -31.92 -6.47 8.62
C ASN A 167 -32.31 -7.01 7.24
N PRO A 168 -33.60 -7.04 6.84
CA PRO A 168 -33.95 -7.38 5.47
C PRO A 168 -33.31 -6.35 4.55
N ALA A 169 -32.45 -6.79 3.62
CA ALA A 169 -32.03 -5.92 2.54
C ALA A 169 -33.30 -5.48 1.80
N THR A 170 -33.66 -4.19 1.90
CA THR A 170 -34.72 -3.61 1.10
C THR A 170 -34.40 -3.94 -0.36
N PRO A 171 -35.33 -4.48 -1.16
CA PRO A 171 -35.09 -4.66 -2.59
C PRO A 171 -34.59 -3.35 -3.21
N GLY A 172 -33.33 -3.31 -3.64
CA GLY A 172 -32.66 -2.11 -4.18
C GLY A 172 -31.63 -1.40 -3.29
N GLY A 173 -31.33 -1.86 -2.06
CA GLY A 173 -30.30 -1.27 -1.18
C GLY A 173 -28.90 -1.89 -1.34
N THR A 174 -27.84 -1.07 -1.26
CA THR A 174 -26.43 -1.44 -1.58
C THR A 174 -25.65 -2.15 -0.46
N THR A 175 -26.29 -3.01 0.33
CA THR A 175 -25.55 -3.97 1.17
C THR A 175 -26.10 -5.37 0.95
N PRO A 176 -25.58 -6.10 -0.05
CA PRO A 176 -25.97 -7.48 -0.30
C PRO A 176 -25.48 -8.37 0.85
N ASN A 177 -26.22 -9.44 1.14
CA ASN A 177 -25.93 -10.51 2.10
C ASN A 177 -24.42 -10.66 2.41
N GLY A 178 -23.99 -10.22 3.59
CA GLY A 178 -22.62 -10.33 4.09
C GLY A 178 -22.21 -11.74 4.45
N LEU A 179 -20.93 -11.91 4.83
CA LEU A 179 -20.38 -13.21 5.21
C LEU A 179 -20.88 -13.64 6.58
N VAL A 180 -21.19 -14.92 6.75
CA VAL A 180 -21.50 -15.54 8.05
C VAL A 180 -20.34 -16.44 8.46
N THR A 181 -20.11 -16.57 9.75
CA THR A 181 -19.14 -17.53 10.29
C THR A 181 -19.76 -18.93 10.35
N ALA A 182 -18.91 -19.96 10.50
CA ALA A 182 -19.40 -21.32 10.77
C ALA A 182 -20.23 -21.38 12.07
N GLN A 183 -19.89 -20.53 13.06
CA GLN A 183 -20.64 -20.40 14.31
C GLN A 183 -22.05 -19.86 14.05
N ASP A 184 -22.18 -18.78 13.27
CA ASP A 184 -23.49 -18.20 12.92
C ASP A 184 -24.41 -19.24 12.25
N VAL A 185 -23.85 -20.06 11.35
CA VAL A 185 -24.58 -21.13 10.66
C VAL A 185 -25.01 -22.21 11.66
N ALA A 186 -24.11 -22.67 12.51
CA ALA A 186 -24.42 -23.69 13.51
C ALA A 186 -25.51 -23.22 14.48
N ASP A 187 -25.41 -21.97 14.97
CA ASP A 187 -26.38 -21.39 15.87
C ASP A 187 -27.75 -21.23 15.22
N ALA A 188 -27.79 -20.82 13.95
CA ALA A 188 -29.04 -20.78 13.20
C ALA A 188 -29.66 -22.18 13.05
N LEU A 189 -28.88 -23.17 12.61
CA LEU A 189 -29.36 -24.55 12.41
C LEU A 189 -29.87 -25.20 13.69
N ASN A 190 -29.23 -24.91 14.83
CA ASN A 190 -29.66 -25.43 16.13
C ASN A 190 -30.94 -24.76 16.66
N ASN A 191 -31.37 -23.64 16.09
CA ASN A 191 -32.53 -22.89 16.55
C ASN A 191 -33.70 -22.84 15.56
N VAL A 192 -33.47 -23.19 14.28
CA VAL A 192 -34.57 -23.36 13.32
C VAL A 192 -35.41 -24.58 13.64
N GLY A 193 -36.66 -24.55 13.20
CA GLY A 193 -37.62 -25.61 13.47
C GLY A 193 -39.00 -25.30 12.91
N TRP A 194 -39.93 -26.19 13.18
CA TRP A 194 -41.34 -26.04 12.82
C TRP A 194 -42.19 -26.04 14.10
N LYS A 195 -43.38 -25.44 14.04
CA LYS A 195 -44.28 -25.41 15.21
C LYS A 195 -45.25 -26.59 15.17
N ALA A 196 -45.38 -27.31 16.28
CA ALA A 196 -46.34 -28.39 16.48
C ALA A 196 -47.40 -27.97 17.51
N THR A 197 -48.66 -28.30 17.28
CA THR A 197 -49.74 -28.19 18.28
C THR A 197 -50.73 -29.33 18.09
N ALA A 198 -51.43 -29.71 19.16
CA ALA A 198 -52.60 -30.55 19.06
C ALA A 198 -53.87 -29.68 18.94
N ASP A 199 -54.85 -30.15 18.19
CA ASP A 199 -56.19 -29.58 18.15
C ASP A 199 -57.24 -30.67 17.96
N ALA A 200 -58.52 -30.33 18.15
CA ALA A 200 -59.62 -31.27 18.03
C ALA A 200 -60.71 -30.76 17.07
N THR A 201 -61.35 -31.69 16.37
CA THR A 201 -62.53 -31.43 15.52
C THR A 201 -63.57 -32.54 15.76
N GLY A 202 -64.85 -32.27 15.48
CA GLY A 202 -65.94 -33.22 15.72
C GLY A 202 -66.07 -33.62 17.20
N THR A 203 -66.03 -34.93 17.48
CA THR A 203 -66.11 -35.50 18.84
C THR A 203 -64.76 -35.63 19.54
N GLY A 204 -63.66 -35.19 18.91
CA GLY A 204 -62.33 -35.22 19.52
C GLY A 204 -62.25 -34.31 20.75
N VAL A 205 -61.43 -34.68 21.74
CA VAL A 205 -61.20 -33.91 22.96
C VAL A 205 -59.70 -33.57 23.06
N LYS A 206 -59.38 -32.31 23.36
CA LYS A 206 -58.03 -31.89 23.73
C LYS A 206 -57.93 -31.66 25.24
N THR A 207 -56.88 -32.18 25.84
CA THR A 207 -56.56 -32.00 27.26
C THR A 207 -55.22 -31.27 27.42
N GLY A 208 -54.95 -30.67 28.58
CA GLY A 208 -53.64 -30.06 28.88
C GLY A 208 -53.32 -28.72 28.21
N THR A 209 -54.32 -27.98 27.72
CA THR A 209 -54.17 -26.64 27.08
C THR A 209 -53.06 -26.56 26.00
N PRO A 210 -53.17 -27.31 24.89
CA PRO A 210 -52.15 -27.31 23.85
C PRO A 210 -51.96 -25.93 23.20
N SER A 211 -50.72 -25.62 22.83
CA SER A 211 -50.34 -24.43 22.05
C SER A 211 -49.19 -24.78 21.11
N ALA A 212 -48.98 -23.95 20.08
CA ALA A 212 -47.92 -24.15 19.09
C ALA A 212 -46.52 -24.04 19.71
N GLN A 213 -45.83 -25.16 19.82
CA GLN A 213 -44.47 -25.26 20.36
C GLN A 213 -43.46 -25.48 19.24
N LEU A 214 -42.30 -24.84 19.35
CA LEU A 214 -41.23 -25.00 18.37
C LEU A 214 -40.51 -26.34 18.56
N VAL A 215 -40.57 -27.20 17.54
CA VAL A 215 -39.79 -28.42 17.40
C VAL A 215 -38.49 -28.06 16.68
N LYS A 216 -37.41 -27.92 17.44
CA LYS A 216 -36.08 -27.58 16.92
C LYS A 216 -35.41 -28.79 16.27
N ASN A 217 -34.39 -28.54 15.45
CA ASN A 217 -33.53 -29.60 14.95
C ASN A 217 -32.96 -30.45 16.11
N GLY A 218 -33.01 -31.78 15.98
CA GLY A 218 -32.63 -32.72 17.04
C GLY A 218 -33.68 -32.98 18.12
N SER A 219 -34.85 -32.34 18.08
CA SER A 219 -35.96 -32.64 18.99
C SER A 219 -36.72 -33.91 18.57
N THR A 220 -37.24 -34.65 19.54
CA THR A 220 -38.12 -35.80 19.30
C THR A 220 -39.58 -35.41 19.47
N VAL A 221 -40.44 -35.80 18.53
CA VAL A 221 -41.90 -35.72 18.65
C VAL A 221 -42.44 -37.14 18.87
N SER A 222 -43.12 -37.36 19.98
CA SER A 222 -43.71 -38.65 20.33
C SER A 222 -45.21 -38.66 20.11
N TYR A 223 -45.70 -39.62 19.31
CA TYR A 223 -47.13 -39.88 19.12
C TYR A 223 -47.54 -41.04 20.02
N VAL A 224 -48.13 -40.70 21.18
CA VAL A 224 -48.50 -41.69 22.20
C VAL A 224 -49.95 -42.11 22.01
N ALA A 225 -50.19 -43.42 21.92
CA ALA A 225 -51.53 -43.98 21.92
C ALA A 225 -52.10 -43.95 23.34
N GLY A 226 -53.25 -43.30 23.53
CA GLY A 226 -54.01 -43.39 24.79
C GLY A 226 -54.77 -44.71 24.91
N ASP A 227 -55.63 -44.81 25.93
CA ASP A 227 -56.46 -45.99 26.15
C ASP A 227 -57.30 -46.33 24.91
N ASN A 228 -57.41 -47.63 24.63
CA ASN A 228 -58.18 -48.18 23.51
C ASN A 228 -57.74 -47.75 22.10
N LEU A 229 -56.61 -47.04 21.97
CA LEU A 229 -56.01 -46.67 20.70
C LEU A 229 -54.69 -47.43 20.48
N THR A 230 -54.39 -47.65 19.22
CA THR A 230 -53.08 -48.09 18.73
C THR A 230 -52.55 -47.06 17.75
N VAL A 231 -51.25 -46.76 17.84
CA VAL A 231 -50.51 -45.97 16.85
C VAL A 231 -49.40 -46.84 16.29
N ALA A 232 -49.48 -47.19 15.00
CA ALA A 232 -48.41 -47.89 14.29
C ALA A 232 -47.53 -46.87 13.56
N GLN A 233 -46.21 -46.94 13.77
CA GLN A 233 -45.22 -46.19 13.01
C GLN A 233 -44.59 -47.11 11.96
N ASP A 234 -44.61 -46.68 10.71
CA ASP A 234 -43.91 -47.30 9.59
C ASP A 234 -43.00 -46.24 8.95
N VAL A 235 -41.72 -46.58 8.75
CA VAL A 235 -40.72 -45.68 8.17
C VAL A 235 -40.06 -46.40 7.01
N THR A 236 -40.34 -45.92 5.80
CA THR A 236 -39.79 -46.50 4.57
C THR A 236 -39.11 -45.40 3.76
N ALA A 237 -37.81 -45.54 3.50
CA ALA A 237 -37.00 -44.58 2.73
C ALA A 237 -37.07 -43.11 3.21
N GLY A 238 -37.33 -42.89 4.50
CA GLY A 238 -37.48 -41.55 5.09
C GLY A 238 -38.91 -41.00 5.07
N ASP A 239 -39.86 -41.69 4.43
CA ASP A 239 -41.28 -41.39 4.56
C ASP A 239 -41.82 -42.01 5.86
N HIS A 240 -42.35 -41.16 6.73
CA HIS A 240 -42.93 -41.56 8.00
C HIS A 240 -44.45 -41.66 7.88
N LYS A 241 -45.01 -42.86 8.07
CA LYS A 241 -46.44 -43.11 8.13
C LYS A 241 -46.86 -43.51 9.54
N TYR A 242 -47.83 -42.79 10.09
CA TYR A 242 -48.44 -43.10 11.37
C TYR A 242 -49.90 -43.50 11.15
N THR A 243 -50.26 -44.73 11.52
CA THR A 243 -51.63 -45.25 11.39
C THR A 243 -52.27 -45.35 12.76
N TYR A 244 -53.39 -44.66 12.93
CA TYR A 244 -54.19 -44.68 14.16
C TYR A 244 -55.36 -45.64 13.98
N SER A 245 -55.58 -46.52 14.96
CA SER A 245 -56.71 -47.45 14.96
C SER A 245 -57.24 -47.67 16.37
N LEU A 246 -58.52 -48.06 16.47
CA LEU A 246 -59.05 -48.60 17.71
C LEU A 246 -58.46 -49.98 17.99
N ASN A 247 -58.31 -50.31 19.27
CA ASN A 247 -57.95 -51.65 19.69
C ASN A 247 -59.09 -52.62 19.34
N LYS A 248 -58.75 -53.88 19.04
CA LYS A 248 -59.75 -54.92 18.72
C LYS A 248 -60.69 -55.21 19.89
N GLU A 249 -60.17 -55.09 21.11
CA GLU A 249 -60.92 -55.16 22.35
C GLU A 249 -60.85 -53.80 23.04
N LEU A 250 -62.00 -53.20 23.32
CA LEU A 250 -62.10 -51.94 24.06
C LEU A 250 -62.40 -52.26 25.53
N LYS A 251 -61.62 -51.69 26.45
CA LYS A 251 -61.73 -51.91 27.89
C LYS A 251 -61.99 -50.59 28.61
N ASP A 252 -62.57 -50.68 29.81
CA ASP A 252 -62.79 -49.54 30.72
C ASP A 252 -63.57 -48.37 30.08
N LEU A 253 -64.53 -48.69 29.20
CA LEU A 253 -65.43 -47.71 28.59
C LEU A 253 -66.57 -47.33 29.55
N THR A 254 -66.87 -46.03 29.63
CA THR A 254 -68.02 -45.52 30.41
C THR A 254 -69.35 -45.63 29.67
N SER A 255 -69.34 -45.63 28.33
CA SER A 255 -70.54 -45.77 27.48
C SER A 255 -70.14 -46.11 26.04
N ALA A 256 -71.05 -46.76 25.30
CA ALA A 256 -70.92 -46.97 23.85
C ALA A 256 -72.30 -46.78 23.18
N GLU A 257 -72.33 -46.16 22.00
CA GLU A 257 -73.54 -45.98 21.19
C GLU A 257 -73.32 -46.68 19.84
N PHE A 258 -74.26 -47.53 19.43
CA PHE A 258 -74.26 -48.21 18.15
C PHE A 258 -75.48 -47.77 17.36
N LYS A 259 -75.28 -47.29 16.13
CA LYS A 259 -76.39 -47.03 15.22
C LYS A 259 -76.60 -48.26 14.35
N THR A 260 -77.78 -48.85 14.46
CA THR A 260 -78.29 -49.90 13.56
C THR A 260 -78.88 -49.30 12.30
#